data_AF-A0A250XA63-F1
#
_entry.id   AF-A0A250XA63-F1
#
_cell.length_a   1.000
_cell.length_b   1.000
_cell.length_c   1.000
_cell.angle_alpha   90.00
_cell.angle_beta   90.00
_cell.angle_gamma   90.00
#
_symmetry.space_group_name_H-M   'P 1'
#
loop_
_entity.id
_entity.type
_entity.pdbx_description
1 polymer ?
#
loop_
_entity_poly.entity_id
_entity_poly.type
_entity_poly.pdbx_seq_one_letter_code
_entity_poly.pdbx_strand_id
1 'polypeptide(L)'
;MLTSKSSSVHALSRSNRRLVVSACSKGTSSGKFTEGARVKVTGYVKLFSVPKHPEGLEIEGMEGEVAKDVTQFKGKVLSATLPYLVKFKTDMAGADVKFQAHLAEDELQLVQ
;
A
#
# COMPACT_ATOMS: atom_id res chain seq x y z
N MET A 1 20.51 -32.08 -72.29
CA MET A 1 19.23 -31.90 -71.56
C MET A 1 19.55 -31.32 -70.19
N LEU A 2 19.31 -30.02 -69.99
CA LEU A 2 19.55 -29.31 -68.73
C LEU A 2 18.34 -29.46 -67.81
N THR A 3 18.54 -29.83 -66.55
CA THR A 3 17.49 -29.75 -65.51
C THR A 3 17.97 -28.87 -64.37
N SER A 4 17.49 -27.62 -64.37
CA SER A 4 17.63 -26.66 -63.27
C SER A 4 16.78 -27.10 -62.08
N LYS A 5 17.38 -27.25 -60.90
CA LYS A 5 16.64 -27.38 -59.63
C LYS A 5 16.71 -26.05 -58.89
N SER A 6 15.63 -25.28 -58.98
CA SER A 6 15.37 -24.13 -58.12
C SER A 6 14.88 -24.64 -56.76
N SER A 7 15.58 -24.29 -55.67
CA SER A 7 15.16 -24.60 -54.31
C SER A 7 14.94 -23.30 -53.56
N SER A 8 13.68 -22.88 -53.52
CA SER A 8 13.15 -21.83 -52.67
C SER A 8 12.93 -22.41 -51.27
N VAL A 9 13.50 -21.80 -50.23
CA VAL A 9 13.14 -22.11 -48.83
C VAL A 9 13.04 -20.84 -47.97
N HIS A 10 11.78 -20.47 -47.73
CA HIS A 10 11.19 -19.90 -46.51
C HIS A 10 11.75 -18.60 -45.91
N ALA A 11 11.16 -17.47 -46.33
CA ALA A 11 11.12 -16.26 -45.53
C ALA A 11 10.24 -16.48 -44.29
N LEU A 12 10.84 -16.49 -43.09
CA LEU A 12 10.09 -16.45 -41.84
C LEU A 12 9.41 -15.09 -41.69
N SER A 13 8.10 -15.07 -41.88
CA SER A 13 7.22 -13.95 -41.52
C SER A 13 7.34 -13.68 -40.02
N ARG A 14 7.99 -12.57 -39.66
CA ARG A 14 7.97 -12.02 -38.30
C ARG A 14 6.57 -11.50 -38.06
N SER A 15 5.70 -12.40 -37.59
CA SER A 15 4.38 -12.05 -37.07
C SER A 15 4.55 -10.98 -36.00
N ASN A 16 4.02 -9.78 -36.27
CA ASN A 16 3.98 -8.67 -35.34
C ASN A 16 3.24 -9.14 -34.07
N ARG A 17 3.99 -9.58 -33.05
CA ARG A 17 3.48 -9.71 -31.69
C ARG A 17 3.20 -8.31 -31.18
N ARG A 18 2.00 -7.83 -31.51
CA ARG A 18 1.37 -6.69 -30.86
C ARG A 18 1.15 -7.11 -29.41
N LEU A 19 2.04 -6.69 -28.52
CA LEU A 19 1.82 -6.80 -27.08
C LEU A 19 0.58 -5.96 -26.76
N VAL A 20 -0.56 -6.63 -26.64
CA VAL A 20 -1.76 -6.07 -26.02
C VAL A 20 -1.46 -5.98 -24.54
N VAL A 21 -0.95 -4.83 -24.11
CA VAL A 21 -1.02 -4.43 -22.70
C VAL A 21 -2.49 -4.15 -22.43
N SER A 22 -3.19 -5.18 -21.94
CA SER A 22 -4.55 -5.07 -21.44
C SER A 22 -4.56 -4.18 -20.20
N ALA A 23 -5.64 -3.40 -20.11
CA ALA A 23 -5.82 -2.20 -19.31
C ALA A 23 -5.29 -2.24 -17.87
N CYS A 24 -4.82 -1.05 -17.45
CA CYS A 24 -4.68 -0.61 -16.08
C CYS A 24 -5.95 -0.96 -15.28
N SER A 25 -5.87 -2.01 -14.47
CA SER A 25 -6.81 -2.23 -13.38
C SER A 25 -6.71 -1.02 -12.47
N LYS A 26 -7.75 -0.17 -12.46
CA LYS A 26 -7.89 0.88 -11.44
C LYS A 26 -7.72 0.19 -10.09
N GLY A 27 -6.64 0.52 -9.39
CA GLY A 27 -6.29 -0.06 -8.11
C GLY A 27 -7.41 0.16 -7.11
N THR A 28 -8.26 -0.85 -6.95
CA THR A 28 -8.99 -1.07 -5.72
C THR A 28 -7.93 -1.28 -4.65
N SER A 29 -7.74 -0.31 -3.75
CA SER A 29 -6.95 -0.48 -2.54
C SER A 29 -7.43 -1.75 -1.85
N SER A 30 -6.66 -2.84 -1.99
CA SER A 30 -6.92 -4.13 -1.37
C SER A 30 -6.56 -4.12 0.11
N GLY A 31 -6.52 -2.94 0.72
CA GLY A 31 -6.37 -2.78 2.14
C GLY A 31 -7.72 -2.98 2.82
N LYS A 32 -7.75 -3.73 3.92
CA LYS A 32 -8.91 -3.91 4.80
C LYS A 32 -9.53 -2.57 5.26
N PHE A 33 -8.76 -1.48 5.22
CA PHE A 33 -9.19 -0.14 5.63
C PHE A 33 -9.09 0.86 4.48
N THR A 34 -10.13 1.69 4.33
CA THR A 34 -10.13 2.81 3.39
C THR A 34 -9.51 4.06 4.03
N GLU A 35 -8.91 4.93 3.23
CA GLU A 35 -8.49 6.26 3.68
C GLU A 35 -9.69 7.02 4.26
N GLY A 36 -9.52 7.64 5.43
CA GLY A 36 -10.58 8.32 6.17
C GLY A 36 -11.40 7.41 7.09
N ALA A 37 -11.19 6.08 7.08
CA ALA A 37 -11.85 5.18 8.02
C ALA A 37 -11.40 5.45 9.46
N ARG A 38 -12.34 5.35 10.41
CA ARG A 38 -12.03 5.34 11.84
C ARG A 38 -11.57 3.94 12.25
N VAL A 39 -10.45 3.90 12.95
CA VAL A 39 -9.85 2.66 13.42
C VAL A 39 -9.47 2.80 14.88
N LYS A 40 -9.59 1.71 15.62
CA LYS A 40 -9.12 1.57 16.99
C LYS A 40 -7.96 0.60 17.02
N VAL A 41 -6.94 0.97 17.77
CA VAL A 41 -5.80 0.09 17.99
C VAL A 41 -6.18 -0.93 19.05
N THR A 42 -6.12 -2.22 18.71
CA THR A 42 -6.37 -3.32 19.66
C THR A 42 -5.08 -4.03 20.07
N GLY A 43 -4.01 -3.89 19.28
CA GLY A 43 -2.70 -4.42 19.62
C GLY A 43 -1.97 -3.52 20.62
N TYR A 44 -1.16 -4.14 21.48
CA TYR A 44 -0.20 -3.42 22.31
C TYR A 44 0.92 -2.86 21.41
N VAL A 45 0.93 -1.54 21.20
CA VAL A 45 1.95 -0.86 20.41
C VAL A 45 2.50 0.31 21.20
N LYS A 46 3.83 0.33 21.38
CA LYS A 46 4.55 1.43 22.01
C LYS A 46 5.25 2.27 20.94
N LEU A 47 4.79 3.51 20.75
CA LEU A 47 5.29 4.41 19.72
C LEU A 47 6.25 5.47 20.31
N PHE A 48 7.45 5.57 19.76
CA PHE A 48 8.46 6.58 20.16
C PHE A 48 8.50 7.80 19.24
N SER A 49 7.66 7.84 18.21
CA SER A 49 7.63 8.93 17.21
C SER A 49 6.76 10.12 17.63
N VAL A 50 6.24 10.13 18.86
CA VAL A 50 5.34 11.18 19.34
C VAL A 50 6.14 12.41 19.80
N PRO A 51 5.88 13.60 19.25
CA PRO A 51 6.47 14.83 19.76
C PRO A 51 6.08 15.01 21.23
N LYS A 52 7.04 15.37 22.09
CA LYS A 52 6.88 15.60 23.54
C LYS A 52 6.80 14.34 24.43
N HIS A 53 6.76 13.13 23.87
CA HIS A 53 6.81 11.88 24.64
C HIS A 53 7.89 10.91 24.09
N PRO A 54 9.18 11.21 24.31
CA PRO A 54 10.29 10.36 23.87
C PRO A 54 10.41 9.07 24.68
N GLU A 55 9.74 8.97 25.84
CA GLU A 55 9.69 7.78 26.70
C GLU A 55 8.86 6.62 26.12
N GLY A 56 8.16 6.91 25.02
CA GLY A 56 7.31 5.99 24.28
C GLY A 56 5.88 6.01 24.80
N LEU A 57 4.95 6.32 23.91
CA LEU A 57 3.54 6.35 24.19
C LEU A 57 2.90 5.01 23.82
N GLU A 58 2.17 4.43 24.76
CA GLU A 58 1.32 3.28 24.50
C GLU A 58 0.01 3.76 23.86
N ILE A 59 -0.31 3.21 22.70
CA ILE A 59 -1.48 3.63 21.90
C ILE A 59 -2.60 2.58 21.87
N GLU A 60 -2.50 1.55 22.71
CA GLU A 60 -3.53 0.52 22.83
C GLU A 60 -4.88 1.15 23.24
N GLY A 61 -5.94 0.76 22.54
CA GLY A 61 -7.29 1.26 22.77
C GLY A 61 -7.55 2.67 22.24
N MET A 62 -6.55 3.35 21.67
CA MET A 62 -6.74 4.67 21.07
C MET A 62 -7.43 4.59 19.72
N GLU A 63 -8.28 5.58 19.45
CA GLU A 63 -8.95 5.76 18.17
C GLU A 63 -8.18 6.75 17.29
N GLY A 64 -8.11 6.43 16.02
CA GLY A 64 -7.45 7.23 14.99
C GLY A 64 -8.19 7.16 13.67
N GLU A 65 -7.69 7.89 12.69
CA GLU A 65 -8.21 7.89 11.34
C GLU A 65 -7.13 7.41 10.38
N VAL A 66 -7.46 6.53 9.44
CA VAL A 66 -6.51 6.08 8.42
C VAL A 66 -6.21 7.25 7.48
N ALA A 67 -4.97 7.74 7.53
CA ALA A 67 -4.54 8.85 6.69
C ALA A 67 -4.18 8.37 5.27
N LYS A 68 -3.51 7.21 5.17
CA LYS A 68 -3.01 6.71 3.88
C LYS A 68 -2.70 5.22 3.90
N ASP A 69 -2.90 4.56 2.77
CA ASP A 69 -2.34 3.24 2.47
C ASP A 69 -0.98 3.39 1.74
N VAL A 70 0.10 2.92 2.36
CA VAL A 70 1.46 3.00 1.81
C VAL A 70 1.84 1.81 0.94
N THR A 71 0.94 0.84 0.71
CA THR A 71 1.19 -0.28 -0.23
C THR A 71 1.34 0.17 -1.67
N GLN A 72 0.80 1.33 -2.03
CA GLN A 72 0.84 1.87 -3.38
C GLN A 72 1.47 3.26 -3.39
N PHE A 73 2.59 3.41 -4.13
CA PHE A 73 3.24 4.69 -4.32
C PHE A 73 3.48 4.96 -5.80
N LYS A 74 2.79 5.98 -6.35
CA LYS A 74 2.94 6.44 -7.75
C LYS A 74 2.85 5.29 -8.78
N GLY A 75 1.91 4.36 -8.58
CA GLY A 75 1.72 3.20 -9.46
C GLY A 75 2.71 2.04 -9.25
N LYS A 76 3.57 2.12 -8.22
CA LYS A 76 4.42 1.00 -7.79
C LYS A 76 3.83 0.36 -6.53
N VAL A 77 3.81 -0.97 -6.50
CA VAL A 77 3.48 -1.73 -5.29
C VAL A 77 4.71 -1.78 -4.39
N LEU A 78 4.56 -1.34 -3.16
CA LEU A 78 5.59 -1.39 -2.12
C LEU A 78 5.32 -2.56 -1.19
N SER A 79 6.39 -3.25 -0.77
CA SER A 79 6.34 -4.34 0.21
C SER A 79 6.47 -3.78 1.64
N ALA A 80 5.58 -2.85 2.01
CA ALA A 80 5.57 -2.28 3.34
C ALA A 80 5.00 -3.30 4.34
N THR A 81 5.77 -3.64 5.39
CA THR A 81 5.30 -4.51 6.47
C THR A 81 4.17 -3.88 7.29
N LEU A 82 4.18 -2.54 7.41
CA LEU A 82 3.17 -1.75 8.12
C LEU A 82 2.49 -0.80 7.12
N PRO A 83 1.44 -1.27 6.41
CA PRO A 83 0.88 -0.57 5.26
C PRO A 83 -0.06 0.59 5.60
N TYR A 84 -0.62 0.65 6.80
CA TYR A 84 -1.59 1.69 7.15
C TYR A 84 -0.93 2.81 7.94
N LEU A 85 -0.98 4.02 7.40
CA LEU A 85 -0.61 5.22 8.13
C LEU A 85 -1.84 5.77 8.83
N VAL A 86 -1.87 5.70 10.16
CA VAL A 86 -2.98 6.20 10.99
C VAL A 86 -2.58 7.51 11.65
N LYS A 87 -3.45 8.52 11.55
CA LYS A 87 -3.30 9.80 12.25
C LYS A 87 -4.10 9.77 13.54
N PHE A 88 -3.45 10.13 14.62
CA PHE A 88 -4.06 10.29 15.94
C PHE A 88 -4.13 11.77 16.28
N LYS A 89 -5.26 12.17 16.86
CA LYS A 89 -5.49 13.51 17.41
C LYS A 89 -6.03 13.30 18.81
N THR A 90 -5.21 13.56 19.82
CA THR A 90 -5.61 13.39 21.20
C THR A 90 -5.05 14.53 22.05
N ASP A 91 -5.82 14.92 23.05
CA ASP A 91 -5.41 15.90 24.05
C ASP A 91 -4.68 15.17 25.18
N MET A 92 -3.42 14.82 24.92
CA MET A 92 -2.55 14.20 25.93
C MET A 92 -1.63 15.26 26.53
N ALA A 93 -1.52 15.29 27.86
CA ALA A 93 -0.68 16.24 28.60
C ALA A 93 -1.03 17.72 28.38
N GLY A 94 -2.32 18.06 28.22
CA GLY A 94 -2.79 19.44 28.14
C GLY A 94 -2.45 20.17 26.84
N ALA A 95 -2.01 19.44 25.80
CA ALA A 95 -1.78 19.96 24.46
C ALA A 95 -2.42 19.06 23.41
N ASP A 96 -2.92 19.66 22.32
CA ASP A 96 -3.38 18.94 21.13
C ASP A 96 -2.16 18.30 20.44
N VAL A 97 -1.96 16.99 20.66
CA VAL A 97 -0.85 16.24 20.08
C VAL A 97 -1.35 15.49 18.85
N LYS A 98 -0.75 15.84 17.71
CA LYS A 98 -0.99 15.20 16.42
C LYS A 98 0.22 14.36 16.07
N PHE A 99 0.04 13.05 15.97
CA PHE A 99 1.09 12.14 15.55
C PHE A 99 0.53 11.10 14.58
N GLN A 100 1.44 10.46 13.86
CA GLN A 100 1.11 9.44 12.87
C GLN A 100 1.96 8.20 13.14
N ALA A 101 1.35 7.04 12.95
CA ALA A 101 2.01 5.76 13.11
C ALA A 101 1.72 4.86 11.91
N HIS A 102 2.71 4.07 11.51
CA HIS A 102 2.49 2.96 10.60
C HIS A 102 2.08 1.75 11.43
N LEU A 103 0.94 1.14 11.10
CA LEU A 103 0.38 0.01 11.81
C LEU A 103 0.05 -1.12 10.83
N ALA A 104 0.07 -2.34 11.36
CA ALA A 104 -0.38 -3.51 10.62
C ALA A 104 -1.91 -3.56 10.59
N GLU A 105 -2.46 -4.33 9.66
CA GLU A 105 -3.91 -4.58 9.66
C GLU A 105 -4.37 -5.38 10.87
N ASP A 106 -3.54 -6.27 11.40
CA ASP A 106 -3.92 -7.17 12.49
C ASP A 106 -3.97 -6.46 13.85
N GLU A 107 -3.36 -5.27 13.94
CA GLU A 107 -3.34 -4.44 15.15
C GLU A 107 -4.51 -3.44 15.20
N LEU A 108 -5.25 -3.32 14.08
CA LEU A 108 -6.30 -2.33 13.87
C LEU A 108 -7.66 -3.00 13.79
N GLN A 109 -8.65 -2.36 14.40
CA GLN A 109 -10.05 -2.75 14.27
C GLN A 109 -10.86 -1.57 13.75
N LEU A 110 -11.74 -1.83 12.78
CA LEU A 110 -12.59 -0.80 12.19
C LEU A 110 -13.65 -0.38 13.23
N VAL A 111 -13.74 0.92 13.50
CA VAL A 111 -14.78 1.48 14.36
C VAL A 111 -15.80 2.16 13.44
N GLN A 112 -17.04 1.68 13.51
CA GLN A 112 -18.13 2.11 12.66
C GLN A 112 -18.95 3.24 13.29
#